data_AF-A0A1Z5LFG7-F1
#
_entry.id   AF-A0A1Z5LFG7-F1
#
_cell.length_a   1.000
_cell.length_b   1.000
_cell.length_c   1.000
_cell.angle_alpha   90.00
_cell.angle_beta   90.00
_cell.angle_gamma   90.00
#
_symmetry.space_group_name_H-M   'P 1'
#
loop_
_entity.id
_entity.type
_entity.pdbx_description
1 polymer ?
#
loop_
_entity_poly.entity_id
_entity_poly.type
_entity_poly.pdbx_seq_one_letter_code
_entity_poly.pdbx_strand_id
1 'polypeptide(L)'
;MNYWSEEADIERDELNGEFVAKARMICSTLQDSGYWADFIDPSSGRPHLGPYTSSIMLETDERYKHFGFTIEDLGCCKVITHHLWGSNALVGCVFTNAPFDSPEVKKIICEHNA
;
A
#
# COMPACT_ATOMS: atom_id res chain seq x y z
N MET A 1 -10.41 -1.52 -7.99
CA MET A 1 -11.86 -1.68 -7.80
C MET A 1 -12.55 -0.47 -8.42
N ASN A 2 -13.25 -0.59 -9.56
CA ASN A 2 -13.82 0.57 -10.27
C ASN A 2 -15.36 0.64 -10.25
N TYR A 3 -16.00 -0.30 -9.56
CA TYR A 3 -17.45 -0.36 -9.39
C TYR A 3 -17.77 -0.51 -7.91
N TRP A 4 -18.87 0.10 -7.48
CA TRP A 4 -19.35 0.01 -6.10
C TRP A 4 -20.43 -1.07 -5.99
N SER A 5 -20.23 -2.01 -5.06
CA SER A 5 -21.24 -2.95 -4.59
C SER A 5 -20.97 -3.28 -3.11
N GLU A 6 -21.96 -3.83 -2.42
CA GLU A 6 -21.79 -4.25 -1.02
C GLU A 6 -20.73 -5.34 -0.89
N GLU A 7 -20.71 -6.29 -1.84
CA GLU A 7 -19.70 -7.35 -1.88
C GLU A 7 -18.29 -6.80 -2.12
N ALA A 8 -18.16 -5.82 -3.03
CA ALA A 8 -16.89 -5.18 -3.32
C ALA A 8 -16.37 -4.36 -2.12
N ASP A 9 -17.27 -3.75 -1.35
CA ASP A 9 -16.90 -3.04 -0.11
C ASP A 9 -16.46 -4.00 1.00
N ILE A 10 -17.13 -5.14 1.15
CA ILE A 10 -16.73 -6.20 2.10
C ILE A 10 -15.33 -6.74 1.72
N GLU A 11 -15.12 -7.08 0.45
CA GLU A 11 -13.82 -7.54 -0.05
C GLU A 11 -12.72 -6.49 0.20
N ARG A 12 -13.01 -5.21 -0.06
CA ARG A 12 -12.08 -4.11 0.17
C ARG A 12 -11.70 -4.01 1.65
N ASP A 13 -12.66 -4.14 2.56
CA ASP A 13 -12.40 -4.04 4.00
C ASP A 13 -11.61 -5.26 4.53
N GLU A 14 -11.88 -6.46 4.01
CA GLU A 14 -11.10 -7.68 4.32
C GLU A 14 -9.65 -7.53 3.85
N LEU A 15 -9.43 -7.14 2.59
CA LEU A 15 -8.09 -6.93 2.02
C LEU A 15 -7.32 -5.81 2.75
N ASN A 16 -8.00 -4.74 3.16
CA ASN A 16 -7.41 -3.69 3.98
C ASN A 16 -6.95 -4.22 5.33
N GLY A 17 -7.76 -5.06 5.99
CA GLY A 17 -7.39 -5.71 7.23
C GLY A 17 -6.15 -6.59 7.09
N GLU A 18 -6.08 -7.39 6.02
CA GLU A 18 -4.91 -8.22 5.72
C GLU A 18 -3.65 -7.39 5.43
N PHE A 19 -3.79 -6.33 4.64
CA PHE A 19 -2.69 -5.42 4.33
C PHE A 19 -2.13 -4.78 5.60
N VAL A 20 -3.00 -4.22 6.46
CA VAL A 20 -2.60 -3.59 7.73
C VAL A 20 -1.88 -4.59 8.63
N ALA A 21 -2.38 -5.83 8.73
CA ALA A 21 -1.74 -6.87 9.52
C ALA A 21 -0.32 -7.19 8.99
N LYS A 22 -0.17 -7.40 7.68
CA LYS A 22 1.13 -7.69 7.05
C LYS A 22 2.10 -6.51 7.15
N ALA A 23 1.63 -5.29 6.86
CA ALA A 23 2.44 -4.08 6.89
C ALA A 23 2.98 -3.79 8.30
N ARG A 24 2.19 -4.04 9.36
CA ARG A 24 2.67 -3.97 10.75
C ARG A 24 3.79 -4.96 11.04
N MET A 25 3.69 -6.20 10.58
CA MET A 25 4.75 -7.20 10.75
C MET A 25 6.05 -6.78 10.04
N ILE A 26 5.93 -6.29 8.81
CA ILE A 26 7.07 -5.78 8.03
C ILE A 26 7.72 -4.59 8.76
N CYS A 27 6.92 -3.61 9.20
CA CYS A 27 7.43 -2.45 9.91
C CYS A 27 8.11 -2.83 11.23
N SER A 28 7.52 -3.72 12.02
CA SER A 28 8.14 -4.21 13.26
C SER A 28 9.49 -4.86 12.97
N THR A 29 9.57 -5.75 11.98
CA THR A 29 10.81 -6.45 11.62
C THR A 29 11.94 -5.47 11.25
N LEU A 30 11.61 -4.43 10.49
CA LEU A 30 12.57 -3.39 10.10
C LEU A 30 12.98 -2.50 11.29
N GLN A 31 12.01 -2.12 12.12
CA GLN A 31 12.23 -1.31 13.32
C GLN A 31 13.07 -2.03 14.38
N ASP A 32 12.82 -3.32 14.61
CA ASP A 32 13.60 -4.18 15.50
C ASP A 32 15.06 -4.32 15.03
N SER A 33 15.30 -4.11 13.73
CA SER A 33 16.63 -4.11 13.11
C SER A 33 17.27 -2.71 13.08
N GLY A 34 16.63 -1.71 13.68
CA GLY A 34 17.13 -0.34 13.81
C GLY A 34 16.80 0.61 12.65
N TYR A 35 15.98 0.18 11.69
CA TYR A 35 15.53 1.02 10.58
C TYR A 35 14.24 1.76 10.94
N TRP A 36 14.04 2.93 10.34
CA TRP A 36 12.71 3.52 10.33
C TRP A 36 11.85 2.78 9.30
N ALA A 37 10.61 2.48 9.67
CA ALA A 37 9.60 1.97 8.75
C ALA A 37 8.21 2.45 9.16
N ASP A 38 7.36 2.74 8.18
CA ASP A 38 5.94 3.05 8.36
C ASP A 38 5.20 2.64 7.08
N PHE A 39 3.88 2.68 7.11
CA PHE A 39 3.05 2.42 5.94
C PHE A 39 1.88 3.39 5.90
N ILE A 40 1.27 3.51 4.73
CA ILE A 40 0.08 4.33 4.56
C ILE A 40 -1.15 3.48 4.84
N ASP A 41 -1.93 3.87 5.85
CA ASP A 41 -3.21 3.27 6.14
C ASP A 41 -4.15 3.47 4.93
N PRO A 42 -4.64 2.39 4.30
CA PRO A 42 -5.38 2.48 3.05
C PRO A 42 -6.74 3.16 3.21
N SER A 43 -7.32 3.12 4.42
CA SER A 43 -8.63 3.72 4.70
C SER A 43 -8.57 5.25 4.82
N SER A 44 -7.49 5.78 5.39
CA SER A 44 -7.32 7.20 5.68
C SER A 44 -6.35 7.92 4.74
N GLY A 45 -5.49 7.15 4.06
CA GLY A 45 -4.39 7.67 3.24
C GLY A 45 -3.27 8.31 4.07
N ARG A 46 -3.17 8.05 5.37
CA ARG A 46 -2.21 8.70 6.27
C ARG A 46 -1.17 7.71 6.79
N PRO A 47 -0.01 8.19 7.29
CA PRO A 47 0.93 7.32 8.00
C PRO A 47 0.23 6.58 9.15
N HIS A 48 0.47 5.27 9.26
CA HIS A 48 -0.20 4.43 10.25
C HIS A 48 0.42 4.55 11.63
N LEU A 49 1.76 4.62 11.71
CA LEU A 49 2.51 4.70 12.96
C LEU A 49 2.91 6.14 13.31
N GLY A 50 3.12 6.98 12.30
CA GLY A 50 3.46 8.38 12.45
C GLY A 50 2.31 9.25 12.99
N PRO A 51 2.62 10.52 13.35
CA PRO A 51 1.60 11.47 13.77
C PRO A 51 0.69 11.87 12.61
N TYR A 52 -0.47 12.45 12.96
CA TYR A 52 -1.35 13.05 11.96
C TYR A 52 -0.61 14.08 11.10
N THR A 53 -0.81 14.00 9.80
CA THR A 53 -0.34 15.01 8.84
C THR A 53 -1.52 15.43 7.97
N SER A 54 -1.53 16.64 7.39
CA SER A 54 -2.58 17.06 6.46
C SER A 54 -2.47 16.41 5.08
N SER A 55 -1.29 15.90 4.74
CA SER A 55 -1.03 15.23 3.46
C SER A 55 -1.57 13.80 3.49
N ILE A 56 -2.17 13.37 2.38
CA ILE A 56 -2.72 12.02 2.23
C ILE A 56 -2.18 11.36 0.97
N MET A 57 -2.20 10.03 0.92
CA MET A 57 -1.92 9.19 -0.24
C MET A 57 -2.94 8.06 -0.27
N LEU A 58 -3.98 8.21 -1.10
CA LEU A 58 -5.06 7.23 -1.21
C LEU A 58 -4.68 6.10 -2.19
N GLU A 59 -5.43 5.01 -2.20
CA GLU A 59 -5.21 3.82 -3.06
C GLU A 59 -5.14 4.11 -4.57
N THR A 60 -5.75 5.19 -5.05
CA THR A 60 -5.79 5.60 -6.47
C THR A 60 -5.00 6.88 -6.75
N ASP A 61 -4.07 7.24 -5.86
CA ASP A 61 -3.28 8.46 -5.97
C ASP A 61 -2.43 8.51 -7.26
N GLU A 62 -2.34 9.67 -7.88
CA GLU A 62 -1.59 9.83 -9.14
C GLU A 62 -0.10 9.52 -9.01
N ARG A 63 0.47 9.61 -7.81
CA ARG A 63 1.87 9.27 -7.59
C ARG A 63 2.17 7.82 -7.96
N TYR A 64 1.20 6.92 -7.93
CA TYR A 64 1.34 5.53 -8.38
C TYR A 64 1.73 5.37 -9.85
N LYS A 65 1.53 6.40 -10.69
CA LYS A 65 2.07 6.44 -12.07
C LYS A 65 3.60 6.24 -12.09
N HIS A 66 4.30 6.68 -11.05
CA HIS A 66 5.76 6.55 -10.93
C HIS A 66 6.20 5.20 -10.36
N PHE A 67 5.25 4.38 -9.89
CA PHE A 67 5.49 3.06 -9.28
C PHE A 67 4.99 1.91 -10.17
N GLY A 68 4.86 2.15 -11.48
CA GLY A 68 4.53 1.11 -12.47
C GLY A 68 3.03 0.85 -12.67
N PHE A 69 2.16 1.68 -12.09
CA PHE A 69 0.70 1.60 -12.30
C PHE A 69 0.24 2.60 -13.36
N THR A 70 -0.89 2.31 -13.99
CA THR A 70 -1.62 3.28 -14.80
C THR A 70 -2.71 3.91 -13.94
N ILE A 71 -2.82 5.25 -13.97
CA ILE A 71 -3.89 5.98 -13.29
C ILE A 71 -4.69 6.75 -14.33
N GLU A 72 -5.98 6.45 -14.44
CA GLU A 72 -6.94 7.15 -15.28
C GLU A 72 -7.74 8.14 -14.42
N ASP A 73 -7.77 9.40 -14.86
CA ASP A 73 -8.56 10.45 -14.20
C ASP A 73 -9.90 10.62 -14.92
N LEU A 74 -10.99 10.31 -14.23
CA LEU A 74 -12.37 10.40 -14.73
C LEU A 74 -13.05 11.71 -14.27
N GLY A 75 -12.29 12.66 -13.74
CA GLY A 75 -12.76 13.95 -13.22
C GLY A 75 -13.27 13.85 -11.78
N CYS A 76 -14.28 13.02 -11.52
CA CYS A 76 -14.84 12.83 -10.16
C CYS A 76 -14.11 11.75 -9.35
N CYS A 77 -13.38 10.85 -10.01
CA CYS A 77 -12.63 9.78 -9.39
C CYS A 77 -11.41 9.40 -10.23
N LYS A 78 -10.52 8.60 -9.63
CA LYS A 78 -9.34 8.06 -10.29
C LYS A 78 -9.38 6.55 -10.23
N VAL A 79 -8.97 5.89 -11.31
CA VAL A 79 -8.91 4.44 -11.41
C VAL A 79 -7.45 4.02 -11.50
N ILE A 80 -7.04 3.12 -10.60
CA ILE A 80 -5.74 2.47 -10.65
C ILE A 80 -5.83 1.14 -11.39
N THR A 81 -4.89 0.92 -12.30
CA THR A 81 -4.82 -0.26 -13.15
C THR A 81 -3.43 -0.87 -13.08
N HIS A 82 -3.37 -2.13 -12.65
CA HIS A 82 -2.19 -2.98 -12.69
C HIS A 82 -2.07 -3.68 -14.05
N HIS A 83 -0.86 -3.86 -14.57
CA HIS A 83 -0.66 -4.39 -15.92
C HIS A 83 -1.08 -5.86 -16.10
N LEU A 84 -1.12 -6.67 -15.03
CA LEU A 84 -1.65 -8.05 -15.08
C LEU A 84 -3.08 -8.18 -14.56
N TRP A 85 -3.42 -7.42 -13.52
CA TRP A 85 -4.67 -7.59 -12.77
C TRP A 85 -5.75 -6.59 -13.19
N GLY A 86 -5.44 -5.68 -14.11
CA GLY A 86 -6.34 -4.61 -14.51
C GLY A 86 -6.72 -3.75 -13.30
N SER A 87 -7.98 -3.38 -13.22
CA SER A 87 -8.54 -2.65 -12.07
C SER A 87 -8.91 -3.54 -10.89
N ASN A 88 -8.62 -4.84 -10.90
CA ASN A 88 -8.90 -5.77 -9.80
C ASN A 88 -7.69 -5.86 -8.86
N ALA A 89 -7.30 -4.73 -8.29
CA ALA A 89 -6.18 -4.62 -7.38
C ALA A 89 -6.47 -3.61 -6.27
N LEU A 90 -5.92 -3.90 -5.09
CA LEU A 90 -5.78 -2.98 -3.96
C LEU A 90 -4.28 -2.70 -3.78
N VAL A 91 -3.93 -1.43 -3.69
CA VAL A 91 -2.52 -1.01 -3.63
C VAL A 91 -2.26 -0.26 -2.34
N GLY A 92 -1.27 -0.73 -1.58
CA GLY A 92 -0.77 -0.09 -0.37
C GLY A 92 0.74 0.13 -0.45
N CYS A 93 1.25 1.05 0.37
CA CYS A 93 2.67 1.39 0.42
C CYS A 93 3.26 1.22 1.81
N VAL A 94 4.41 0.55 1.87
CA VAL A 94 5.31 0.53 3.02
C VAL A 94 6.56 1.33 2.67
N PHE A 95 7.00 2.16 3.59
CA PHE A 95 8.17 3.03 3.46
C PHE A 95 9.19 2.66 4.53
N THR A 96 10.46 2.70 4.17
CA THR A 96 11.57 2.47 5.10
C THR A 96 12.82 3.20 4.65
N ASN A 97 13.72 3.48 5.59
CA ASN A 97 15.06 3.95 5.30
C ASN A 97 16.08 2.79 5.20
N ALA A 98 15.63 1.54 5.34
CA ALA A 98 16.48 0.37 5.17
C ALA A 98 17.04 0.33 3.73
N PRO A 99 18.36 0.17 3.54
CA PRO A 99 18.95 0.00 2.22
C PRO A 99 18.37 -1.22 1.51
N PHE A 100 18.19 -1.13 0.18
CA PHE A 100 17.64 -2.22 -0.61
C PHE A 100 18.48 -3.52 -0.52
N ASP A 101 19.78 -3.38 -0.32
CA ASP A 101 20.71 -4.49 -0.18
C ASP A 101 20.79 -5.08 1.23
N SER A 102 20.04 -4.55 2.20
CA SER A 102 20.03 -5.05 3.57
C SER A 102 19.47 -6.49 3.62
N PRO A 103 19.98 -7.34 4.52
CA PRO A 103 19.46 -8.70 4.70
C PRO A 103 17.96 -8.72 5.02
N GLU A 104 17.47 -7.75 5.79
CA GLU A 104 16.07 -7.65 6.22
C GLU A 104 15.16 -7.38 5.03
N VAL A 105 15.51 -6.40 4.18
CA VAL A 105 14.72 -6.05 2.99
C VAL A 105 14.73 -7.20 1.98
N LYS A 106 15.89 -7.82 1.74
CA LYS A 106 15.99 -9.00 0.87
C LYS A 106 15.12 -10.14 1.36
N LYS A 107 15.11 -10.41 2.66
CA LYS A 107 14.26 -11.45 3.26
C LYS A 107 12.78 -11.15 3.02
N ILE A 108 12.33 -9.93 3.33
CA ILE A 108 10.94 -9.50 3.13
C ILE A 108 10.53 -9.67 1.66
N ILE A 109 11.36 -9.24 0.72
CA ILE A 109 11.09 -9.34 -0.72
C ILE A 109 11.01 -10.80 -1.17
N CYS A 110 11.93 -11.66 -0.73
CA CYS A 110 11.93 -13.08 -1.11
C CYS A 110 10.75 -13.86 -0.52
N GLU A 111 10.33 -13.56 0.71
CA GLU A 111 9.23 -14.27 1.39
C GLU A 111 7.85 -13.93 0.79
N HIS A 112 7.72 -12.78 0.11
CA HIS A 112 6.43 -12.27 -0.37
C HIS A 112 6.31 -12.19 -1.91
N ASN A 113 7.31 -12.69 -2.66
CA ASN A 113 7.28 -12.84 -4.12
C ASN A 113 6.82 -14.25 -4.54
N ALA A 114 5.63 -14.69 -4.10
CA ALA A 114 5.02 -15.96 -4.50
C ALA A 114 3.71 -15.72 -5.27
#